data_AF-A0A173DXS7-F1
#
_entry.id   AF-A0A173DXS7-F1
#
_cell.length_a   1.000
_cell.length_b   1.000
_cell.length_c   1.000
_cell.angle_alpha   90.00
_cell.angle_beta   90.00
_cell.angle_gamma   90.00
#
_symmetry.space_group_name_H-M   'P 1'
#
loop_
_entity.id
_entity.type
_entity.pdbx_description
1 polymer ?
#
loop_
_entity_poly.entity_id
_entity_poly.type
_entity_poly.pdbx_seq_one_letter_code
_entity_poly.pdbx_strand_id
1 'polypeptide(L)'
;MRYFCYHSLYLFKTRLNSKMNPITLPSSTFTAQAVNSVEKKQFLARVQVLAGIISAVFVSVLAVVMALGIVHPAIIVLASILGLIAFASLMKCAVDVCRKQIMPSPSIPSGCLQVICDNYPLVIGDLCKQERLTIQELRQVLSILGGSGDLGLENISIDLRKKLDSFGWERVVQSCEGSTLPSLDDELTRSCCLYFLKRFIDLGPKDIPISEGMAPEVYWMSNPGLVDVPLSAVGVTSWLLASVVTEEEYKSLREDARSNNWGDEQQQKCRDLVARARIFFRSQSEILSETLVPRVCWCRYFFSHGMSWEQIQLIKGLSCDQALFFGGDDESKGCFDSVRTVNDWICFLPQIFPYLDESSPKYDPGVALITWQEFQTAMAKENKKIFKKRTEGYAKRAVFALNILNRYAYYTKFSPVPLSSLSDQWKVCLYEYQEGQRLSRQRV
;
A
#
# COMPACT_ATOMS: atom_id res chain seq x y z
N MET A 1 7.57 27.43 -28.22
CA MET A 1 9.00 27.20 -27.92
C MET A 1 9.26 26.18 -26.78
N ARG A 2 8.39 25.18 -26.56
CA ARG A 2 8.64 24.03 -25.66
C ARG A 2 8.53 22.66 -26.36
N TYR A 3 8.42 22.65 -27.70
CA TYR A 3 8.22 21.45 -28.52
C TYR A 3 9.45 21.02 -29.35
N PHE A 4 10.58 21.72 -29.22
CA PHE A 4 11.79 21.43 -30.01
C PHE A 4 12.88 20.62 -29.26
N CYS A 5 12.73 20.39 -27.94
CA CYS A 5 13.73 19.66 -27.14
C CYS A 5 13.47 18.15 -26.99
N TYR A 6 12.31 17.63 -27.39
CA TYR A 6 12.01 16.19 -27.24
C TYR A 6 12.39 15.33 -28.46
N HIS A 7 12.63 15.95 -29.63
CA HIS A 7 12.88 15.19 -30.86
C HIS A 7 14.36 14.83 -31.09
N SER A 8 15.31 15.56 -30.49
CA SER A 8 16.76 15.28 -30.65
C SER A 8 17.29 14.14 -29.79
N LEU A 9 16.58 13.73 -28.72
CA LEU A 9 17.02 12.60 -27.87
C LEU A 9 16.59 11.22 -28.40
N TYR A 10 15.62 11.17 -29.33
CA TYR A 10 15.10 9.90 -29.86
C TYR A 10 15.95 9.38 -31.04
N LEU A 11 16.61 10.27 -31.79
CA LEU A 11 17.41 9.92 -32.97
C LEU A 11 18.85 9.45 -32.66
N PHE A 12 19.33 9.61 -31.43
CA PHE A 12 20.67 9.13 -31.04
C PHE A 12 20.68 7.66 -30.55
N LYS A 13 19.51 7.10 -30.20
CA LYS A 13 19.38 5.75 -29.65
C LYS A 13 19.23 4.66 -30.71
N THR A 14 18.86 5.00 -31.94
CA THR A 14 18.60 4.05 -33.03
C THR A 14 19.78 3.79 -33.97
N ARG A 15 20.91 4.51 -33.84
CA ARG A 15 22.08 4.35 -34.73
C ARG A 15 23.20 3.43 -34.20
N LEU A 16 23.06 2.84 -33.02
CA LEU A 16 24.10 1.99 -32.41
C LEU A 16 23.83 0.46 -32.50
N ASN A 17 22.70 0.03 -33.07
CA ASN A 17 22.30 -1.39 -33.09
C ASN A 17 22.37 -2.09 -34.45
N SER A 18 22.99 -1.50 -35.49
CA SER A 18 23.16 -2.21 -36.76
C SER A 18 24.64 -2.31 -37.15
N LYS A 19 25.34 -3.31 -36.61
CA LYS A 19 26.43 -4.06 -37.24
C LYS A 19 27.12 -4.91 -36.19
N MET A 20 26.85 -6.22 -36.19
CA MET A 20 27.87 -7.26 -36.03
C MET A 20 27.25 -8.63 -36.29
N ASN A 21 27.78 -9.31 -37.30
CA ASN A 21 27.53 -10.71 -37.65
C ASN A 21 28.31 -11.65 -36.71
N PRO A 22 27.96 -12.95 -36.66
CA PRO A 22 28.30 -13.85 -35.57
C PRO A 22 29.71 -14.42 -35.69
N ILE A 23 30.36 -14.64 -34.54
CA ILE A 23 31.60 -15.42 -34.44
C ILE A 23 31.31 -16.65 -33.56
N THR A 24 31.62 -17.81 -34.12
CA THR A 24 31.59 -19.15 -33.53
C THR A 24 32.61 -19.34 -32.39
N LEU A 25 32.14 -19.90 -31.26
CA LEU A 25 32.72 -20.83 -30.26
C LEU A 25 34.26 -21.01 -30.16
N PRO A 26 34.84 -21.16 -28.94
CA PRO A 26 34.63 -22.41 -28.17
C PRO A 26 34.51 -22.29 -26.64
N SER A 27 34.04 -23.41 -26.09
CA SER A 27 33.86 -23.78 -24.69
C SER A 27 35.12 -23.67 -23.84
N SER A 28 35.00 -23.10 -22.63
CA SER A 28 35.68 -23.56 -21.40
C SER A 28 35.30 -22.68 -20.19
N THR A 29 34.42 -23.21 -19.35
CA THR A 29 34.50 -23.32 -17.87
C THR A 29 35.32 -22.32 -17.02
N PHE A 30 35.35 -21.02 -17.35
CA PHE A 30 36.12 -20.03 -16.57
C PHE A 30 35.56 -18.60 -16.60
N THR A 31 34.28 -18.36 -16.33
CA THR A 31 33.72 -16.98 -16.44
C THR A 31 32.70 -16.53 -15.39
N ALA A 32 32.31 -17.32 -14.39
CA ALA A 32 31.29 -16.88 -13.42
C ALA A 32 31.81 -15.86 -12.38
N GLN A 33 33.06 -16.01 -11.91
CA GLN A 33 33.69 -15.02 -11.01
C GLN A 33 34.11 -13.72 -11.73
N ALA A 34 34.39 -13.80 -13.04
CA ALA A 34 34.79 -12.64 -13.82
C ALA A 34 33.63 -11.67 -14.07
N VAL A 35 32.42 -12.17 -14.33
CA VAL A 35 31.24 -11.33 -14.62
C VAL A 35 30.81 -10.49 -13.42
N ASN A 36 30.77 -11.06 -12.21
CA ASN A 36 30.49 -10.31 -10.97
C ASN A 36 31.57 -9.25 -10.65
N SER A 37 32.82 -9.49 -11.06
CA SER A 37 33.90 -8.52 -10.90
C SER A 37 33.79 -7.36 -11.91
N VAL A 38 33.29 -7.63 -13.12
CA VAL A 38 33.12 -6.65 -14.20
C VAL A 38 31.92 -5.75 -13.93
N GLU A 39 30.81 -6.27 -13.43
CA GLU A 39 29.65 -5.45 -13.03
C GLU A 39 29.96 -4.54 -11.84
N LYS A 40 30.68 -5.04 -10.81
CA LYS A 40 31.19 -4.20 -9.72
C LYS A 40 32.13 -3.10 -10.20
N LYS A 41 33.02 -3.40 -11.17
CA LYS A 41 33.92 -2.41 -11.78
C LYS A 41 33.17 -1.37 -12.61
N GLN A 42 32.17 -1.79 -13.39
CA GLN A 42 31.32 -0.87 -14.16
C GLN A 42 30.46 0.01 -13.24
N PHE A 43 29.99 -0.54 -12.11
CA PHE A 43 29.28 0.22 -11.08
C PHE A 43 30.18 1.28 -10.42
N LEU A 44 31.37 0.89 -9.96
CA LEU A 44 32.35 1.81 -9.38
C LEU A 44 32.75 2.91 -10.37
N ALA A 45 32.90 2.57 -11.65
CA ALA A 45 33.19 3.55 -12.71
C ALA A 45 32.05 4.57 -12.89
N ARG A 46 30.78 4.14 -12.87
CA ARG A 46 29.62 5.05 -12.99
C ARG A 46 29.50 5.97 -11.78
N VAL A 47 29.75 5.47 -10.57
CA VAL A 47 29.75 6.27 -9.34
C VAL A 47 30.90 7.28 -9.34
N GLN A 48 32.10 6.87 -9.77
CA GLN A 48 33.25 7.76 -9.92
C GLN A 48 33.02 8.86 -10.96
N VAL A 49 32.39 8.54 -12.09
CA VAL A 49 32.03 9.54 -13.12
C VAL A 49 31.01 10.53 -12.57
N LEU A 50 29.96 10.07 -11.88
CA LEU A 50 28.95 10.95 -11.30
C LEU A 50 29.56 11.86 -10.22
N ALA A 51 30.39 11.31 -9.33
CA ALA A 51 31.11 12.07 -8.31
C ALA A 51 32.09 13.09 -8.94
N GLY A 52 32.76 12.71 -10.04
CA GLY A 52 33.64 13.59 -10.79
C GLY A 52 32.91 14.77 -11.43
N ILE A 53 31.74 14.52 -12.05
CA ILE A 53 30.90 15.58 -12.63
C ILE A 53 30.43 16.55 -11.54
N ILE A 54 29.96 16.02 -10.40
CA ILE A 54 29.50 16.83 -9.27
C ILE A 54 30.64 17.68 -8.69
N SER A 55 31.82 17.09 -8.52
CA SER A 55 33.01 17.79 -8.04
C SER A 55 33.45 18.90 -9.00
N ALA A 56 33.46 18.64 -10.30
CA ALA A 56 33.83 19.62 -11.32
C ALA A 56 32.86 20.81 -11.35
N VAL A 57 31.56 20.57 -11.27
CA VAL A 57 30.54 21.64 -11.19
C VAL A 57 30.73 22.47 -9.91
N PHE A 58 30.97 21.82 -8.77
CA PHE A 58 31.18 22.52 -7.50
C PHE A 58 32.43 23.42 -7.54
N VAL A 59 33.57 22.90 -8.02
CA VAL A 59 34.82 23.67 -8.15
C VAL A 59 34.65 24.84 -9.12
N SER A 60 33.94 24.65 -10.24
CA SER A 60 33.68 25.70 -11.22
C SER A 60 32.85 26.85 -10.64
N VAL A 61 31.79 26.53 -9.90
CA VAL A 61 30.96 27.53 -9.21
C VAL A 61 31.76 28.27 -8.15
N LEU A 62 32.58 27.55 -7.37
CA LEU A 62 33.40 28.14 -6.31
C LEU A 62 34.46 29.10 -6.88
N ALA A 63 35.06 28.76 -8.03
CA ALA A 63 35.99 29.62 -8.75
C ALA A 63 35.33 30.91 -9.26
N VAL A 64 34.11 30.81 -9.82
CA VAL A 64 33.34 31.99 -10.27
C VAL A 64 32.94 32.88 -9.10
N VAL A 65 32.54 32.29 -7.96
CA VAL A 65 32.20 33.04 -6.73
C VAL A 65 33.42 33.74 -6.15
N MET A 66 34.59 33.09 -6.15
CA MET A 66 35.85 33.71 -5.72
C MET A 66 36.27 34.87 -6.63
N ALA A 67 36.09 34.74 -7.95
CA ALA A 67 36.38 35.81 -8.91
C ALA A 67 35.44 37.02 -8.77
N LEU A 68 34.15 36.78 -8.50
CA LEU A 68 33.15 37.84 -8.32
C LEU A 68 33.10 38.42 -6.89
N GLY A 69 33.55 37.66 -5.90
CA GLY A 69 33.55 38.04 -4.48
C GLY A 69 34.50 39.19 -4.14
N ILE A 70 35.47 39.47 -5.01
CA ILE A 70 36.38 40.62 -4.90
C ILE A 70 35.59 41.95 -4.97
N VAL A 71 34.38 41.95 -5.55
CA VAL A 71 33.59 43.16 -5.83
C VAL A 71 32.58 43.51 -4.74
N HIS A 72 32.00 42.53 -4.01
CA HIS A 72 31.06 42.83 -2.92
C HIS A 72 30.91 41.68 -1.90
N PRO A 73 31.06 41.91 -0.57
CA PRO A 73 30.94 40.88 0.46
C PRO A 73 29.57 40.19 0.51
N ALA A 74 28.51 40.90 0.13
CA ALA A 74 27.15 40.37 0.11
C ALA A 74 26.96 39.22 -0.90
N ILE A 75 27.71 39.24 -2.01
CA ILE A 75 27.67 38.20 -3.04
C ILE A 75 28.26 36.89 -2.51
N ILE A 76 29.32 36.98 -1.69
CA ILE A 76 29.95 35.82 -1.05
C ILE A 76 28.98 35.12 -0.10
N VAL A 77 28.24 35.88 0.71
CA VAL A 77 27.26 35.32 1.67
C VAL A 77 26.11 34.63 0.93
N LEU A 78 25.54 35.27 -0.09
CA LEU A 78 24.44 34.70 -0.88
C LEU A 78 24.88 33.43 -1.63
N ALA A 79 26.05 33.46 -2.26
CA ALA A 79 26.61 32.32 -2.97
C ALA A 79 26.92 31.14 -2.05
N SER A 80 27.40 31.41 -0.83
CA SER A 80 27.65 30.39 0.19
C SER A 80 26.38 29.69 0.64
N ILE A 81 25.29 30.44 0.85
CA ILE A 81 23.97 29.88 1.22
C ILE A 81 23.43 29.01 0.09
N LEU A 82 23.45 29.50 -1.16
CA LEU A 82 23.00 28.74 -2.32
C LEU A 82 23.86 27.48 -2.55
N GLY A 83 25.17 27.58 -2.34
CA GLY A 83 26.11 26.47 -2.41
C GLY A 83 25.82 25.39 -1.36
N LEU A 84 25.50 25.78 -0.12
CA LEU A 84 25.08 24.86 0.94
C LEU A 84 23.76 24.14 0.60
N ILE A 85 22.78 24.85 0.05
CA ILE A 85 21.50 24.24 -0.37
C ILE A 85 21.72 23.26 -1.54
N ALA A 86 22.53 23.63 -2.53
CA ALA A 86 22.89 22.77 -3.65
C ALA A 86 23.66 21.53 -3.19
N PHE A 87 24.62 21.69 -2.27
CA PHE A 87 25.37 20.57 -1.69
C PHE A 87 24.47 19.62 -0.89
N ALA A 88 23.58 20.15 -0.06
CA ALA A 88 22.63 19.34 0.72
C ALA A 88 21.67 18.55 -0.18
N SER A 89 21.18 19.16 -1.27
CA SER A 89 20.31 18.48 -2.23
C SER A 89 21.04 17.41 -3.05
N LEU A 90 22.28 17.67 -3.45
CA LEU A 90 23.16 16.69 -4.10
C LEU A 90 23.48 15.50 -3.18
N MET A 91 23.84 15.76 -1.92
CA MET A 91 24.08 14.71 -0.93
C MET A 91 22.83 13.87 -0.69
N LYS A 92 21.64 14.49 -0.63
CA LYS A 92 20.37 13.77 -0.55
C LYS A 92 20.14 12.88 -1.77
N CYS A 93 20.33 13.40 -2.98
CA CYS A 93 20.23 12.61 -4.22
C CYS A 93 21.24 11.46 -4.27
N ALA A 94 22.50 11.70 -3.90
CA ALA A 94 23.55 10.68 -3.87
C ALA A 94 23.22 9.58 -2.85
N VAL A 95 22.74 9.95 -1.65
CA VAL A 95 22.28 9.01 -0.64
C VAL A 95 21.07 8.22 -1.13
N ASP A 96 20.10 8.85 -1.80
CA ASP A 96 18.91 8.16 -2.33
C ASP A 96 19.27 7.18 -3.46
N VAL A 97 20.20 7.54 -4.35
CA VAL A 97 20.69 6.65 -5.42
C VAL A 97 21.48 5.49 -4.84
N CYS A 98 22.43 5.77 -3.93
CA CYS A 98 23.18 4.74 -3.23
C CYS A 98 22.26 3.82 -2.42
N ARG A 99 21.26 4.37 -1.75
CA ARG A 99 20.27 3.58 -0.99
C ARG A 99 19.47 2.66 -1.92
N LYS A 100 18.96 3.17 -3.03
CA LYS A 100 18.18 2.38 -3.99
C LYS A 100 18.98 1.26 -4.67
N GLN A 101 20.31 1.41 -4.78
CA GLN A 101 21.17 0.42 -5.43
C GLN A 101 21.93 -0.50 -4.46
N ILE A 102 22.09 -0.11 -3.19
CA ILE A 102 22.84 -0.88 -2.17
C ILE A 102 21.90 -1.59 -1.20
N MET A 103 20.67 -1.09 -0.98
CA MET A 103 19.73 -1.81 -0.12
C MET A 103 19.29 -3.09 -0.84
N PRO A 104 19.40 -4.26 -0.18
CA PRO A 104 18.87 -5.50 -0.70
C PRO A 104 17.38 -5.31 -1.00
N SER A 105 16.90 -5.97 -2.06
CA SER A 105 15.47 -6.04 -2.40
C SER A 105 14.66 -6.22 -1.11
N PRO A 106 13.59 -5.45 -0.93
CA PRO A 106 12.94 -5.42 0.37
C PRO A 106 12.35 -6.80 0.64
N SER A 107 12.93 -7.48 1.64
CA SER A 107 12.57 -8.84 2.02
C SER A 107 11.21 -8.86 2.69
N ILE A 108 10.58 -10.04 2.71
CA ILE A 108 9.32 -10.25 3.43
C ILE A 108 9.49 -9.81 4.91
N PRO A 109 8.61 -8.95 5.45
CA PRO A 109 8.67 -8.49 6.84
C PRO A 109 8.50 -9.65 7.82
N SER A 110 9.04 -9.50 9.03
CA SER A 110 9.03 -10.57 10.05
C SER A 110 7.64 -11.09 10.41
N GLY A 111 6.64 -10.21 10.54
CA GLY A 111 5.26 -10.64 10.83
C GLY A 111 4.66 -11.47 9.72
N CYS A 112 4.82 -11.03 8.47
CA CYS A 112 4.37 -11.79 7.30
C CYS A 112 5.17 -13.09 7.10
N LEU A 113 6.47 -13.08 7.39
CA LEU A 113 7.30 -14.28 7.35
C LEU A 113 6.81 -15.33 8.35
N GLN A 114 6.38 -14.91 9.55
CA GLN A 114 5.79 -15.82 10.52
C GLN A 114 4.51 -16.47 9.98
N VAL A 115 3.63 -15.67 9.37
CA VAL A 115 2.41 -16.18 8.71
C VAL A 115 2.75 -17.24 7.66
N ILE A 116 3.82 -17.04 6.88
CA ILE A 116 4.26 -18.03 5.89
C ILE A 116 4.76 -19.30 6.59
N CYS A 117 5.60 -19.18 7.62
CA CYS A 117 6.07 -20.32 8.39
C CYS A 117 4.95 -21.13 9.06
N ASP A 118 3.85 -20.48 9.42
CA ASP A 118 2.71 -21.11 10.11
C ASP A 118 1.76 -21.84 9.14
N ASN A 119 1.67 -21.40 7.88
CA ASN A 119 0.69 -21.92 6.91
C ASN A 119 1.29 -22.73 5.75
N TYR A 120 2.61 -22.72 5.59
CA TYR A 120 3.33 -23.44 4.53
C TYR A 120 4.33 -24.44 5.10
N PRO A 121 4.77 -25.45 4.32
CA PRO A 121 5.85 -26.34 4.74
C PRO A 121 7.09 -25.55 5.20
N LEU A 122 7.73 -25.99 6.28
CA LEU A 122 8.86 -25.29 6.91
C LEU A 122 9.98 -24.94 5.93
N VAL A 123 10.19 -25.77 4.91
CA VAL A 123 11.19 -25.53 3.86
C VAL A 123 10.97 -24.19 3.12
N ILE A 124 9.72 -23.77 2.95
CA ILE A 124 9.36 -22.52 2.27
C ILE A 124 9.70 -21.32 3.17
N GLY A 125 9.41 -21.42 4.47
CA GLY A 125 9.81 -20.43 5.46
C GLY A 125 11.33 -20.28 5.53
N ASP A 126 12.05 -21.41 5.56
CA ASP A 126 13.52 -21.43 5.54
C ASP A 126 14.08 -20.78 4.27
N LEU A 127 13.51 -21.09 3.10
CA LEU A 127 13.90 -20.48 1.83
C LEU A 127 13.71 -18.96 1.86
N CYS A 128 12.54 -18.48 2.30
CA CYS A 128 12.26 -17.05 2.42
C CYS A 128 13.25 -16.34 3.35
N LYS A 129 13.63 -17.00 4.46
CA LYS A 129 14.51 -16.45 5.48
C LYS A 129 15.98 -16.43 5.07
N GLN A 130 16.47 -17.53 4.48
CA GLN A 130 17.88 -17.71 4.13
C GLN A 130 18.24 -16.93 2.85
N GLU A 131 17.41 -17.03 1.82
CA GLU A 131 17.65 -16.39 0.52
C GLU A 131 17.01 -15.00 0.40
N ARG A 132 16.35 -14.53 1.46
CA ARG A 132 15.68 -13.23 1.54
C ARG A 132 14.78 -12.98 0.34
N LEU A 133 13.84 -13.90 0.11
CA LEU A 133 12.89 -13.76 -0.99
C LEU A 133 12.02 -12.51 -0.80
N THR A 134 11.71 -11.85 -1.92
CA THR A 134 10.61 -10.88 -1.98
C THR A 134 9.28 -11.62 -2.09
N ILE A 135 8.18 -10.90 -1.85
CA ILE A 135 6.85 -11.51 -1.99
C ILE A 135 6.54 -11.91 -3.43
N GLN A 136 7.06 -11.18 -4.42
CA GLN A 136 6.93 -11.51 -5.84
C GLN A 136 7.70 -12.79 -6.20
N GLU A 137 8.91 -12.93 -5.68
CA GLU A 137 9.72 -14.13 -5.88
C GLU A 137 9.03 -15.34 -5.24
N LEU A 138 8.48 -15.20 -4.03
CA LEU A 138 7.72 -16.26 -3.39
C LEU A 138 6.47 -16.64 -4.20
N ARG A 139 5.74 -15.66 -4.76
CA ARG A 139 4.58 -15.92 -5.62
C ARG A 139 4.96 -16.77 -6.84
N GLN A 140 6.12 -16.49 -7.45
CA GLN A 140 6.65 -17.29 -8.56
C GLN A 140 7.01 -18.71 -8.10
N VAL A 141 7.72 -18.85 -6.97
CA VAL A 141 8.09 -20.17 -6.42
C VAL A 141 6.86 -21.03 -6.15
N LEU A 142 5.83 -20.47 -5.51
CA LEU A 142 4.59 -21.19 -5.21
C LEU A 142 3.81 -21.57 -6.49
N SER A 143 3.83 -20.73 -7.53
CA SER A 143 3.21 -21.07 -8.81
C SER A 143 3.88 -22.28 -9.49
N ILE A 144 5.21 -22.39 -9.38
CA ILE A 144 5.97 -23.54 -9.90
C ILE A 144 5.61 -24.81 -9.11
N LEU A 145 5.56 -24.72 -7.78
CA LEU A 145 5.25 -25.86 -6.91
C LEU A 145 3.80 -26.34 -7.04
N GLY A 146 2.86 -25.42 -7.27
CA GLY A 146 1.43 -25.72 -7.36
C GLY A 146 0.96 -26.35 -8.67
N GLY A 147 1.85 -26.58 -9.64
CA GLY A 147 1.53 -27.22 -10.92
C GLY A 147 0.56 -26.45 -11.83
N SER A 148 0.23 -25.20 -11.48
CA SER A 148 -0.75 -24.35 -12.18
C SER A 148 -0.09 -23.42 -13.21
N GLY A 149 0.63 -24.00 -14.18
CA GLY A 149 0.80 -23.41 -15.52
C GLY A 149 1.88 -22.33 -15.74
N ASP A 150 2.60 -22.52 -16.86
CA ASP A 150 3.36 -21.57 -17.69
C ASP A 150 4.74 -21.04 -17.23
N LEU A 151 5.04 -21.02 -15.93
CA LEU A 151 6.39 -20.67 -15.46
C LEU A 151 7.19 -21.92 -15.15
N GLY A 152 7.86 -22.48 -16.16
CA GLY A 152 8.97 -23.38 -15.89
C GLY A 152 10.09 -22.64 -15.14
N LEU A 153 11.01 -23.37 -14.53
CA LEU A 153 12.27 -22.83 -14.00
C LEU A 153 13.00 -21.94 -15.05
N GLU A 154 12.73 -22.15 -16.34
CA GLU A 154 13.27 -21.39 -17.48
C GLU A 154 12.74 -19.97 -17.58
N ASN A 155 11.55 -19.68 -17.03
CA ASN A 155 10.89 -18.37 -17.16
C ASN A 155 11.06 -17.47 -15.93
N ILE A 156 11.74 -17.93 -14.87
CA ILE A 156 12.08 -17.09 -13.71
C ILE A 156 13.35 -16.27 -13.95
N SER A 157 13.49 -15.19 -13.19
CA SER A 157 14.70 -14.36 -13.27
C SER A 157 15.95 -15.17 -12.92
N ILE A 158 17.07 -14.82 -13.56
CA ILE A 158 18.38 -15.45 -13.30
C ILE A 158 18.76 -15.33 -11.82
N ASP A 159 18.37 -14.24 -11.16
CA ASP A 159 18.65 -14.01 -9.74
C ASP A 159 17.82 -14.93 -8.84
N LEU A 160 16.54 -15.13 -9.15
CA LEU A 160 15.70 -16.08 -8.41
C LEU A 160 16.20 -17.51 -8.60
N ARG A 161 16.56 -17.89 -9.82
CA ARG A 161 17.14 -19.22 -10.09
C ARG A 161 18.40 -19.47 -9.28
N LYS A 162 19.32 -18.49 -9.21
CA LYS A 162 20.53 -18.60 -8.37
C LYS A 162 20.20 -18.83 -6.89
N LYS A 163 19.18 -18.15 -6.35
CA LYS A 163 18.71 -18.34 -4.96
C LYS A 163 18.13 -19.73 -4.73
N LEU A 164 17.35 -20.23 -5.70
CA LEU A 164 16.79 -21.58 -5.61
C LEU A 164 17.87 -22.66 -5.70
N ASP A 165 18.85 -22.47 -6.59
CA ASP A 165 19.99 -23.38 -6.74
C ASP A 165 20.88 -23.36 -5.49
N SER A 166 21.13 -22.17 -4.89
CA SER A 166 21.95 -22.06 -3.67
C SER A 166 21.29 -22.69 -2.43
N PHE A 167 19.96 -22.59 -2.33
CA PHE A 167 19.21 -23.20 -1.24
C PHE A 167 19.03 -24.71 -1.41
N GLY A 168 18.98 -25.19 -2.66
CA GLY A 168 18.73 -26.59 -3.01
C GLY A 168 17.27 -26.82 -3.40
N TRP A 169 16.91 -26.42 -4.61
CA TRP A 169 15.55 -26.53 -5.18
C TRP A 169 14.93 -27.93 -5.05
N GLU A 170 15.72 -28.99 -5.26
CA GLU A 170 15.27 -30.38 -5.18
C GLU A 170 14.67 -30.72 -3.80
N ARG A 171 15.27 -30.19 -2.72
CA ARG A 171 14.74 -30.34 -1.35
C ARG A 171 13.39 -29.66 -1.19
N VAL A 172 13.20 -28.49 -1.82
CA VAL A 172 11.95 -27.74 -1.77
C VAL A 172 10.84 -28.54 -2.45
N VAL A 173 11.10 -29.07 -3.65
CA VAL A 173 10.15 -29.88 -4.43
C VAL A 173 9.74 -31.12 -3.65
N GLN A 174 10.71 -31.91 -3.18
CA GLN A 174 10.44 -33.14 -2.42
C GLN A 174 9.61 -32.87 -1.15
N SER A 175 9.89 -31.78 -0.46
CA SER A 175 9.17 -31.44 0.78
C SER A 175 7.74 -30.94 0.54
N CYS A 176 7.44 -30.48 -0.68
CA CYS A 176 6.11 -29.97 -1.05
C CYS A 176 5.31 -31.00 -1.87
N GLU A 177 5.91 -32.14 -2.23
CA GLU A 177 5.27 -33.19 -3.01
C GLU A 177 4.06 -33.75 -2.25
N GLY A 178 2.92 -33.85 -2.94
CA GLY A 178 1.66 -34.32 -2.35
C GLY A 178 0.98 -33.34 -1.38
N SER A 179 1.55 -32.16 -1.15
CA SER A 179 0.94 -31.12 -0.30
C SER A 179 0.12 -30.12 -1.13
N THR A 180 -1.12 -29.87 -0.73
CA THR A 180 -1.92 -28.78 -1.31
C THR A 180 -1.48 -27.46 -0.72
N LEU A 181 -0.69 -26.68 -1.46
CA LEU A 181 -0.23 -25.37 -1.01
C LEU A 181 -1.38 -24.35 -1.07
N PRO A 182 -1.63 -23.57 0.00
CA PRO A 182 -2.63 -22.53 -0.04
C PRO A 182 -2.23 -21.40 -1.00
N SER A 183 -3.21 -20.62 -1.46
CA SER A 183 -2.98 -19.43 -2.26
C SER A 183 -2.29 -18.35 -1.43
N LEU A 184 -1.15 -17.85 -1.93
CA LEU A 184 -0.40 -16.79 -1.25
C LEU A 184 -1.24 -15.54 -1.09
N ASP A 185 -1.91 -15.09 -2.14
CA ASP A 185 -2.66 -13.85 -2.10
C ASP A 185 -3.85 -13.96 -1.14
N ASP A 186 -4.46 -15.14 -1.02
CA ASP A 186 -5.55 -15.37 -0.04
C ASP A 186 -5.02 -15.38 1.39
N GLU A 187 -3.85 -15.98 1.63
CA GLU A 187 -3.20 -15.94 2.95
C GLU A 187 -2.81 -14.51 3.35
N LEU A 188 -2.21 -13.74 2.44
CA LEU A 188 -1.88 -12.33 2.67
C LEU A 188 -3.15 -11.50 2.91
N THR A 189 -4.23 -11.78 2.19
CA THR A 189 -5.52 -11.09 2.37
C THR A 189 -6.12 -11.39 3.74
N ARG A 190 -6.01 -12.63 4.22
CA ARG A 190 -6.49 -13.03 5.55
C ARG A 190 -5.65 -12.45 6.67
N SER A 191 -4.33 -12.39 6.48
CA SER A 191 -3.37 -12.14 7.56
C SER A 191 -2.82 -10.71 7.62
N CYS A 192 -2.85 -9.96 6.51
CA CYS A 192 -2.32 -8.59 6.41
C CYS A 192 -3.42 -7.55 6.14
N CYS A 193 -3.62 -6.63 7.08
CA CYS A 193 -4.71 -5.62 7.05
C CYS A 193 -4.65 -4.70 5.83
N LEU A 194 -3.48 -4.15 5.52
CA LEU A 194 -3.34 -3.20 4.41
C LEU A 194 -3.35 -3.91 3.04
N TYR A 195 -2.90 -5.17 3.00
CA TYR A 195 -3.03 -6.01 1.80
C TYR A 195 -4.50 -6.31 1.50
N PHE A 196 -5.30 -6.65 2.53
CA PHE A 196 -6.75 -6.80 2.41
C PHE A 196 -7.41 -5.55 1.82
N LEU A 197 -7.14 -4.38 2.37
CA LEU A 197 -7.73 -3.12 1.90
C LEU A 197 -7.33 -2.79 0.46
N LYS A 198 -6.06 -3.00 0.09
CA LYS A 198 -5.60 -2.85 -1.28
C LYS A 198 -6.37 -3.78 -2.23
N ARG A 199 -6.46 -5.07 -1.89
CA ARG A 199 -7.17 -6.05 -2.73
C ARG A 199 -8.65 -5.72 -2.85
N PHE A 200 -9.27 -5.27 -1.76
CA PHE A 200 -10.66 -4.79 -1.76
C PHE A 200 -10.86 -3.61 -2.72
N ILE A 201 -9.95 -2.64 -2.73
CA ILE A 201 -10.00 -1.49 -3.67
C ILE A 201 -9.79 -1.95 -5.12
N ASP A 202 -8.82 -2.84 -5.36
CA ASP A 202 -8.46 -3.31 -6.70
C ASP A 202 -9.55 -4.14 -7.38
N LEU A 203 -10.33 -4.90 -6.60
CA LEU A 203 -11.47 -5.70 -7.08
C LEU A 203 -12.73 -4.87 -7.36
N GLY A 204 -12.73 -3.59 -6.99
CA GLY A 204 -13.86 -2.69 -7.19
C GLY A 204 -14.04 -2.26 -8.65
N PRO A 205 -15.29 -2.19 -9.16
CA PRO A 205 -15.59 -1.63 -10.48
C PRO A 205 -15.06 -0.19 -10.65
N LYS A 206 -14.13 0.01 -11.58
CA LYS A 206 -13.42 1.30 -11.73
C LYS A 206 -14.30 2.43 -12.27
N ASP A 207 -15.40 2.10 -12.93
CA ASP A 207 -16.35 3.04 -13.51
C ASP A 207 -17.06 3.89 -12.46
N ILE A 208 -17.36 3.34 -11.27
CA ILE A 208 -18.16 4.03 -10.26
C ILE A 208 -17.38 5.17 -9.58
N PRO A 209 -16.14 4.96 -9.06
CA PRO A 209 -15.35 6.07 -8.54
C PRO A 209 -15.13 7.18 -9.58
N ILE A 210 -14.94 6.79 -10.85
CA ILE A 210 -14.76 7.73 -11.97
C ILE A 210 -16.02 8.57 -12.18
N SER A 211 -17.22 7.96 -12.19
CA SER A 211 -18.47 8.71 -12.34
C SER A 211 -18.74 9.67 -11.19
N GLU A 212 -18.24 9.35 -9.99
CA GLU A 212 -18.35 10.18 -8.79
C GLU A 212 -17.20 11.21 -8.65
N GLY A 213 -16.25 11.23 -9.59
CA GLY A 213 -15.10 12.14 -9.55
C GLY A 213 -14.13 11.87 -8.39
N MET A 214 -14.09 10.64 -7.88
CA MET A 214 -13.27 10.24 -6.72
C MET A 214 -12.18 9.25 -7.13
N ALA A 215 -11.06 9.28 -6.39
CA ALA A 215 -10.06 8.22 -6.50
C ALA A 215 -10.63 6.89 -5.93
N PRO A 216 -10.32 5.72 -6.50
CA PRO A 216 -10.85 4.44 -6.04
C PRO A 216 -10.64 4.18 -4.54
N GLU A 217 -9.45 4.49 -4.02
CA GLU A 217 -9.09 4.31 -2.62
C GLU A 217 -9.82 5.26 -1.66
N VAL A 218 -10.42 6.34 -2.18
CA VAL A 218 -11.31 7.23 -1.45
C VAL A 218 -12.73 6.69 -1.52
N TYR A 219 -13.22 6.38 -2.72
CA TYR A 219 -14.60 5.95 -2.95
C TYR A 219 -14.91 4.65 -2.21
N TRP A 220 -14.09 3.61 -2.36
CA TRP A 220 -14.38 2.30 -1.76
C TRP A 220 -14.29 2.28 -0.24
N MET A 221 -13.66 3.29 0.34
CA MET A 221 -13.51 3.44 1.79
C MET A 221 -14.51 4.44 2.36
N SER A 222 -15.29 5.08 1.48
CA SER A 222 -16.34 6.01 1.87
C SER A 222 -17.54 5.29 2.49
N ASN A 223 -18.46 6.06 3.05
CA ASN A 223 -19.70 5.51 3.56
C ASN A 223 -20.49 4.84 2.41
N PRO A 224 -21.08 3.65 2.64
CA PRO A 224 -21.92 2.99 1.64
C PRO A 224 -22.99 3.94 1.09
N GLY A 225 -23.05 4.11 -0.23
CA GLY A 225 -23.98 5.04 -0.87
C GLY A 225 -23.69 6.53 -0.63
N LEU A 226 -22.48 6.90 -0.20
CA LEU A 226 -22.04 8.28 0.05
C LEU A 226 -22.94 9.07 1.02
N VAL A 227 -23.58 8.35 1.94
CA VAL A 227 -24.51 8.96 2.90
C VAL A 227 -23.80 9.54 4.11
N ASP A 228 -24.42 10.51 4.76
CA ASP A 228 -23.97 11.13 6.02
C ASP A 228 -24.19 10.22 7.25
N VAL A 229 -23.89 8.93 7.11
CA VAL A 229 -23.94 7.95 8.19
C VAL A 229 -22.54 7.35 8.33
N PRO A 230 -21.94 7.32 9.54
CA PRO A 230 -20.56 6.86 9.75
C PRO A 230 -20.42 5.33 9.67
N LEU A 231 -20.82 4.73 8.55
CA LEU A 231 -20.73 3.30 8.29
C LEU A 231 -19.57 3.02 7.35
N SER A 232 -18.66 2.12 7.73
CA SER A 232 -17.57 1.71 6.84
C SER A 232 -18.08 0.69 5.84
N ALA A 233 -17.65 0.78 4.58
CA ALA A 233 -17.93 -0.24 3.57
C ALA A 233 -17.47 -1.64 4.00
N VAL A 234 -16.40 -1.73 4.80
CA VAL A 234 -15.83 -2.98 5.33
C VAL A 234 -16.12 -3.20 6.83
N GLY A 235 -17.04 -2.42 7.41
CA GLY A 235 -17.39 -2.51 8.83
C GLY A 235 -18.29 -3.70 9.19
N VAL A 236 -18.53 -3.88 10.49
CA VAL A 236 -19.36 -4.97 11.05
C VAL A 236 -20.73 -5.12 10.39
N THR A 237 -21.41 -4.01 10.07
CA THR A 237 -22.70 -4.04 9.38
C THR A 237 -22.59 -4.71 8.01
N SER A 238 -21.64 -4.25 7.18
CA SER A 238 -21.40 -4.81 5.85
C SER A 238 -20.98 -6.26 5.94
N TRP A 239 -20.16 -6.62 6.94
CA TRP A 239 -19.78 -8.00 7.22
C TRP A 239 -20.96 -8.90 7.55
N LEU A 240 -21.88 -8.44 8.39
CA LEU A 240 -23.08 -9.21 8.75
C LEU A 240 -24.00 -9.43 7.55
N LEU A 241 -24.20 -8.40 6.72
CA LEU A 241 -24.98 -8.52 5.49
C LEU A 241 -24.29 -9.46 4.47
N ALA A 242 -22.98 -9.27 4.26
CA ALA A 242 -22.16 -10.11 3.38
C ALA A 242 -22.13 -11.59 3.79
N SER A 243 -22.21 -11.86 5.09
CA SER A 243 -22.18 -13.21 5.64
C SER A 243 -23.44 -14.03 5.34
N VAL A 244 -24.58 -13.37 5.16
CA VAL A 244 -25.88 -14.05 4.99
C VAL A 244 -26.49 -13.92 3.61
N VAL A 245 -26.07 -12.95 2.81
CA VAL A 245 -26.58 -12.72 1.45
C VAL A 245 -26.07 -13.78 0.48
N THR A 246 -26.93 -14.22 -0.45
CA THR A 246 -26.54 -15.05 -1.60
C THR A 246 -26.14 -14.18 -2.79
N GLU A 247 -25.46 -14.77 -3.78
CA GLU A 247 -25.01 -14.00 -4.96
C GLU A 247 -26.19 -13.47 -5.76
N GLU A 248 -27.23 -14.30 -5.91
CA GLU A 248 -28.46 -13.98 -6.63
C GLU A 248 -29.23 -12.85 -5.94
N GLU A 249 -29.39 -12.92 -4.62
CA GLU A 249 -30.00 -11.84 -3.82
C GLU A 249 -29.21 -10.55 -3.93
N TYR A 250 -27.87 -10.64 -3.86
CA TYR A 250 -27.01 -9.47 -3.96
C TYR A 250 -27.15 -8.77 -5.31
N LYS A 251 -27.07 -9.54 -6.42
CA LYS A 251 -27.21 -9.00 -7.78
C LYS A 251 -28.57 -8.32 -7.96
N SER A 252 -29.65 -8.98 -7.58
CA SER A 252 -31.01 -8.43 -7.68
C SER A 252 -31.18 -7.13 -6.88
N LEU A 253 -30.79 -7.11 -5.60
CA LEU A 253 -30.94 -5.93 -4.75
C LEU A 253 -30.03 -4.77 -5.17
N ARG A 254 -28.84 -5.06 -5.72
CA ARG A 254 -27.92 -4.05 -6.28
C ARG A 254 -28.50 -3.40 -7.54
N GLU A 255 -29.10 -4.18 -8.43
CA GLU A 255 -29.75 -3.66 -9.64
C GLU A 255 -30.95 -2.77 -9.30
N ASP A 256 -31.78 -3.20 -8.35
CA ASP A 256 -32.91 -2.40 -7.85
C ASP A 256 -32.45 -1.10 -7.19
N ALA A 257 -31.39 -1.17 -6.37
CA ALA A 257 -30.80 0.01 -5.73
C ALA A 257 -30.29 1.03 -6.77
N ARG A 258 -29.61 0.57 -7.83
CA ARG A 258 -29.09 1.42 -8.91
C ARG A 258 -30.17 2.02 -9.79
N SER A 259 -31.23 1.27 -10.05
CA SER A 259 -32.36 1.72 -10.87
C SER A 259 -33.36 2.60 -10.10
N ASN A 260 -33.05 2.93 -8.84
CA ASN A 260 -33.92 3.62 -7.90
C ASN A 260 -35.30 2.94 -7.74
N ASN A 261 -35.35 1.62 -7.94
CA ASN A 261 -36.54 0.78 -7.83
C ASN A 261 -36.63 0.18 -6.42
N TRP A 262 -36.64 1.04 -5.40
CA TRP A 262 -36.58 0.63 -4.00
C TRP A 262 -37.96 0.70 -3.34
N GLY A 263 -38.81 -0.30 -3.61
CA GLY A 263 -40.19 -0.39 -3.12
C GLY A 263 -40.37 -1.30 -1.89
N ASP A 264 -41.63 -1.62 -1.59
CA ASP A 264 -42.01 -2.45 -0.44
C ASP A 264 -41.48 -3.88 -0.52
N GLU A 265 -41.38 -4.45 -1.73
CA GLU A 265 -40.82 -5.79 -1.95
C GLU A 265 -39.34 -5.84 -1.56
N GLN A 266 -38.54 -4.86 -2.02
CA GLN A 266 -37.12 -4.76 -1.68
C GLN A 266 -36.94 -4.52 -0.18
N GLN A 267 -37.80 -3.70 0.44
CA GLN A 267 -37.80 -3.53 1.89
C GLN A 267 -38.10 -4.83 2.64
N GLN A 268 -39.02 -5.67 2.12
CA GLN A 268 -39.32 -6.96 2.71
C GLN A 268 -38.13 -7.92 2.61
N LYS A 269 -37.51 -8.04 1.43
CA LYS A 269 -36.27 -8.81 1.24
C LYS A 269 -35.17 -8.36 2.20
N CYS A 270 -35.05 -7.04 2.41
CA CYS A 270 -34.09 -6.48 3.37
C CYS A 270 -34.44 -6.81 4.82
N ARG A 271 -35.72 -6.83 5.20
CA ARG A 271 -36.15 -7.29 6.55
C ARG A 271 -35.75 -8.75 6.79
N ASP A 272 -35.96 -9.61 5.80
CA ASP A 272 -35.62 -11.03 5.90
C ASP A 272 -34.10 -11.23 5.99
N LEU A 273 -33.34 -10.46 5.21
CA LEU A 273 -31.88 -10.47 5.24
C LEU A 273 -31.31 -9.95 6.57
N VAL A 274 -31.87 -8.86 7.12
CA VAL A 274 -31.53 -8.36 8.46
C VAL A 274 -31.87 -9.39 9.54
N ALA A 275 -33.00 -10.10 9.42
CA ALA A 275 -33.37 -11.15 10.36
C ALA A 275 -32.36 -12.30 10.35
N ARG A 276 -31.90 -12.75 9.16
CA ARG A 276 -30.82 -13.73 9.05
C ARG A 276 -29.51 -13.21 9.62
N ALA A 277 -29.15 -11.96 9.33
CA ALA A 277 -27.94 -11.32 9.86
C ALA A 277 -27.96 -11.25 11.40
N ARG A 278 -29.13 -11.03 12.02
CA ARG A 278 -29.29 -11.11 13.48
C ARG A 278 -29.05 -12.50 14.04
N ILE A 279 -29.58 -13.53 13.37
CA ILE A 279 -29.39 -14.92 13.79
C ILE A 279 -27.90 -15.27 13.70
N PHE A 280 -27.26 -14.92 12.60
CA PHE A 280 -25.82 -15.09 12.42
C PHE A 280 -25.03 -14.33 13.48
N PHE A 281 -25.32 -13.05 13.73
CA PHE A 281 -24.63 -12.27 14.77
C PHE A 281 -24.73 -12.91 16.16
N ARG A 282 -25.91 -13.42 16.54
CA ARG A 282 -26.12 -14.12 17.81
C ARG A 282 -25.31 -15.42 17.91
N SER A 283 -25.01 -16.09 16.80
CA SER A 283 -24.15 -17.27 16.81
C SER A 283 -22.67 -16.94 16.96
N GLN A 284 -22.27 -15.69 16.71
CA GLN A 284 -20.87 -15.25 16.77
C GLN A 284 -20.47 -14.69 18.15
N SER A 285 -21.43 -14.35 19.03
CA SER A 285 -21.08 -13.64 20.25
C SER A 285 -22.14 -13.65 21.37
N GLU A 286 -21.69 -13.89 22.60
CA GLU A 286 -22.36 -13.50 23.87
C GLU A 286 -22.07 -12.04 24.30
N ILE A 287 -21.12 -11.36 23.63
CA ILE A 287 -20.41 -10.17 24.11
C ILE A 287 -20.75 -8.89 23.29
N LEU A 288 -21.39 -9.00 22.14
CA LEU A 288 -21.63 -7.86 21.25
C LEU A 288 -23.00 -7.19 21.48
N SER A 289 -23.00 -5.85 21.45
CA SER A 289 -24.19 -5.02 21.65
C SER A 289 -25.21 -5.19 20.52
N GLU A 290 -26.51 -5.20 20.85
CA GLU A 290 -27.59 -5.18 19.86
C GLU A 290 -27.57 -3.92 18.98
N THR A 291 -26.83 -2.87 19.35
CA THR A 291 -26.65 -1.64 18.56
C THR A 291 -25.91 -1.89 17.23
N LEU A 292 -25.09 -2.94 17.16
CA LEU A 292 -24.29 -3.32 15.99
C LEU A 292 -25.10 -4.07 14.93
N VAL A 293 -26.35 -4.40 15.25
CA VAL A 293 -27.23 -5.16 14.36
C VAL A 293 -27.65 -4.32 13.15
N PRO A 294 -27.60 -4.89 11.93
CA PRO A 294 -28.01 -4.16 10.75
C PRO A 294 -29.44 -3.63 10.81
N ARG A 295 -29.62 -2.35 10.47
CA ARG A 295 -30.96 -1.76 10.26
C ARG A 295 -31.38 -1.96 8.80
N VAL A 296 -32.67 -2.05 8.56
CA VAL A 296 -33.23 -2.22 7.20
C VAL A 296 -32.77 -1.09 6.26
N CYS A 297 -32.68 0.15 6.75
CA CYS A 297 -32.18 1.28 5.97
C CYS A 297 -30.74 1.10 5.48
N TRP A 298 -29.90 0.34 6.21
CA TRP A 298 -28.51 0.10 5.83
C TRP A 298 -28.37 -0.87 4.66
N CYS A 299 -29.36 -1.74 4.44
CA CYS A 299 -29.36 -2.62 3.27
C CYS A 299 -29.31 -1.78 1.99
N ARG A 300 -30.17 -0.76 1.87
CA ARG A 300 -30.16 0.13 0.70
C ARG A 300 -28.78 0.71 0.46
N TYR A 301 -28.12 1.22 1.49
CA TYR A 301 -26.79 1.82 1.38
C TYR A 301 -25.72 0.80 0.97
N PHE A 302 -25.75 -0.38 1.56
CA PHE A 302 -24.85 -1.48 1.22
C PHE A 302 -24.96 -1.87 -0.26
N PHE A 303 -26.18 -2.03 -0.79
CA PHE A 303 -26.41 -2.37 -2.20
C PHE A 303 -26.15 -1.18 -3.15
N SER A 304 -26.45 0.06 -2.71
CA SER A 304 -26.23 1.27 -3.51
C SER A 304 -24.74 1.62 -3.67
N HIS A 305 -23.88 1.18 -2.73
CA HIS A 305 -22.43 1.41 -2.81
C HIS A 305 -21.78 0.76 -4.03
N GLY A 306 -22.43 -0.24 -4.63
CA GLY A 306 -22.04 -0.75 -5.93
C GLY A 306 -20.83 -1.69 -5.93
N MET A 307 -20.47 -2.26 -4.76
CA MET A 307 -19.41 -3.27 -4.64
C MET A 307 -19.60 -4.43 -5.63
N SER A 308 -18.49 -5.06 -6.05
CA SER A 308 -18.51 -6.32 -6.78
C SER A 308 -18.79 -7.49 -5.85
N TRP A 309 -19.20 -8.63 -6.41
CA TRP A 309 -19.43 -9.82 -5.58
C TRP A 309 -18.14 -10.32 -4.95
N GLU A 310 -17.02 -10.18 -5.65
CA GLU A 310 -15.68 -10.51 -5.17
C GLU A 310 -15.29 -9.64 -3.95
N GLN A 311 -15.65 -8.35 -3.96
CA GLN A 311 -15.52 -7.48 -2.78
C GLN A 311 -16.39 -7.96 -1.61
N ILE A 312 -17.62 -8.43 -1.87
CA ILE A 312 -18.49 -9.00 -0.83
C ILE A 312 -17.89 -10.29 -0.25
N GLN A 313 -17.31 -11.16 -1.09
CA GLN A 313 -16.61 -12.36 -0.62
C GLN A 313 -15.41 -12.02 0.25
N LEU A 314 -14.65 -10.98 -0.08
CA LEU A 314 -13.56 -10.50 0.78
C LEU A 314 -14.09 -10.06 2.15
N ILE A 315 -15.14 -9.24 2.18
CA ILE A 315 -15.76 -8.80 3.43
C ILE A 315 -16.21 -10.03 4.24
N LYS A 316 -16.91 -10.99 3.61
CA LYS A 316 -17.37 -12.23 4.25
C LYS A 316 -16.24 -13.06 4.87
N GLY A 317 -15.03 -13.00 4.31
CA GLY A 317 -13.85 -13.68 4.81
C GLY A 317 -13.24 -13.10 6.08
N LEU A 318 -13.67 -11.91 6.53
CA LEU A 318 -13.21 -11.31 7.77
C LEU A 318 -13.71 -12.08 9.00
N SER A 319 -12.88 -12.14 10.04
CA SER A 319 -13.33 -12.52 11.37
C SER A 319 -14.17 -11.39 11.99
N CYS A 320 -14.97 -11.73 13.02
CA CYS A 320 -15.74 -10.73 13.75
C CYS A 320 -14.84 -9.61 14.30
N ASP A 321 -13.68 -9.95 14.88
CA ASP A 321 -12.73 -8.97 15.42
C ASP A 321 -12.16 -8.04 14.35
N GLN A 322 -11.89 -8.56 13.14
CA GLN A 322 -11.42 -7.76 12.02
C GLN A 322 -12.52 -6.83 11.49
N ALA A 323 -13.77 -7.29 11.43
CA ALA A 323 -14.90 -6.48 11.02
C ALA A 323 -15.21 -5.36 12.04
N LEU A 324 -15.11 -5.67 13.33
CA LEU A 324 -15.22 -4.69 14.43
C LEU A 324 -14.07 -3.68 14.41
N PHE A 325 -12.87 -4.11 14.03
CA PHE A 325 -11.74 -3.22 13.88
C PHE A 325 -11.99 -2.11 12.84
N PHE A 326 -12.78 -2.38 11.79
CA PHE A 326 -13.20 -1.37 10.82
C PHE A 326 -14.48 -0.62 11.20
N GLY A 327 -15.37 -1.26 11.95
CA GLY A 327 -16.60 -0.68 12.48
C GLY A 327 -16.32 0.09 13.76
N GLY A 328 -15.88 1.34 13.64
CA GLY A 328 -15.70 2.21 14.79
C GLY A 328 -17.03 2.50 15.47
N ASP A 329 -17.38 1.72 16.51
CA ASP A 329 -18.51 2.03 17.37
C ASP A 329 -18.00 2.56 18.72
N ASP A 330 -18.52 3.72 19.13
CA ASP A 330 -18.03 4.52 20.25
C ASP A 330 -18.37 3.88 21.62
N GLU A 331 -19.29 2.91 21.63
CA GLU A 331 -19.86 2.33 22.86
C GLU A 331 -19.13 1.09 23.38
N SER A 332 -18.20 0.49 22.63
CA SER A 332 -17.34 -0.55 23.19
C SER A 332 -16.32 0.09 24.13
N LYS A 333 -16.74 0.31 25.39
CA LYS A 333 -15.89 0.72 26.50
C LYS A 333 -14.74 -0.30 26.63
N GLY A 334 -13.59 0.00 26.05
CA GLY A 334 -12.32 -0.39 26.66
C GLY A 334 -11.23 -1.05 25.82
N CYS A 335 -11.27 -1.14 24.48
CA CYS A 335 -10.14 -1.79 23.78
C CYS A 335 -9.43 -1.05 22.64
N PHE A 336 -10.06 -0.26 21.76
CA PHE A 336 -9.32 0.34 20.63
C PHE A 336 -9.81 1.74 20.21
N ASP A 337 -9.17 2.77 20.73
CA ASP A 337 -9.64 4.18 20.65
C ASP A 337 -9.10 5.05 19.49
N SER A 338 -8.40 4.50 18.49
CA SER A 338 -7.54 5.34 17.62
C SER A 338 -7.69 5.28 16.10
N VAL A 339 -8.47 4.35 15.52
CA VAL A 339 -8.97 4.50 14.14
C VAL A 339 -10.49 4.37 14.22
N ARG A 340 -11.15 5.46 14.65
CA ARG A 340 -12.50 5.37 15.21
C ARG A 340 -13.60 5.73 14.21
N THR A 341 -13.27 6.14 12.99
CA THR A 341 -14.29 6.51 12.02
C THR A 341 -13.92 6.09 10.61
N VAL A 342 -14.93 5.85 9.77
CA VAL A 342 -14.81 5.72 8.31
C VAL A 342 -13.95 6.86 7.74
N ASN A 343 -14.13 8.06 8.28
CA ASN A 343 -13.39 9.26 7.91
C ASN A 343 -11.87 9.13 8.11
N ASP A 344 -11.41 8.39 9.13
CA ASP A 344 -9.99 8.14 9.33
C ASP A 344 -9.40 7.26 8.22
N TRP A 345 -10.13 6.23 7.78
CA TRP A 345 -9.71 5.37 6.67
C TRP A 345 -9.71 6.09 5.33
N ILE A 346 -10.75 6.89 5.05
CA ILE A 346 -10.84 7.73 3.85
C ILE A 346 -9.65 8.70 3.76
N CYS A 347 -9.21 9.27 4.88
CA CYS A 347 -8.09 10.22 4.88
C CYS A 347 -6.73 9.50 4.85
N PHE A 348 -6.63 8.32 5.46
CA PHE A 348 -5.40 7.57 5.63
C PHE A 348 -4.99 6.81 4.37
N LEU A 349 -5.92 6.05 3.76
CA LEU A 349 -5.61 5.14 2.66
C LEU A 349 -5.01 5.84 1.45
N PRO A 350 -5.51 6.99 0.97
CA PRO A 350 -4.90 7.70 -0.17
C PRO A 350 -3.44 8.09 0.05
N GLN A 351 -3.03 8.35 1.30
CA GLN A 351 -1.67 8.73 1.61
C GLN A 351 -0.71 7.53 1.60
N ILE A 352 -1.22 6.34 1.94
CA ILE A 352 -0.41 5.11 2.02
C ILE A 352 -0.53 4.22 0.79
N PHE A 353 -1.56 4.40 -0.05
CA PHE A 353 -1.84 3.57 -1.22
C PHE A 353 -0.62 3.40 -2.15
N PRO A 354 0.20 4.44 -2.43
CA PRO A 354 1.41 4.28 -3.26
C PRO A 354 2.48 3.35 -2.68
N TYR A 355 2.41 3.03 -1.39
CA TYR A 355 3.31 2.08 -0.72
C TYR A 355 2.76 0.65 -0.71
N LEU A 356 1.47 0.48 -0.99
CA LEU A 356 0.79 -0.82 -1.06
C LEU A 356 0.89 -1.44 -2.46
N ASP A 357 0.95 -0.59 -3.49
CA ASP A 357 1.04 -1.02 -4.88
C ASP A 357 2.43 -1.52 -5.26
N GLU A 358 2.57 -2.82 -5.51
CA GLU A 358 3.82 -3.48 -5.93
C GLU A 358 4.41 -2.90 -7.23
N SER A 359 3.59 -2.26 -8.08
CA SER A 359 4.05 -1.60 -9.31
C SER A 359 4.60 -0.18 -9.08
N SER A 360 4.32 0.40 -7.91
CA SER A 360 4.74 1.74 -7.57
C SER A 360 6.23 1.79 -7.21
N PRO A 361 6.97 2.83 -7.65
CA PRO A 361 8.35 3.04 -7.22
C PRO A 361 8.47 3.38 -5.72
N LYS A 362 7.35 3.57 -5.02
CA LYS A 362 7.27 3.80 -3.57
C LYS A 362 6.83 2.56 -2.80
N TYR A 363 6.60 1.42 -3.45
CA TYR A 363 6.22 0.18 -2.79
C TYR A 363 7.13 -0.13 -1.60
N ASP A 364 6.52 -0.45 -0.45
CA ASP A 364 7.23 -0.88 0.74
C ASP A 364 6.53 -2.12 1.32
N PRO A 365 7.13 -3.32 1.23
CA PRO A 365 6.51 -4.52 1.79
C PRO A 365 6.40 -4.44 3.31
N GLY A 366 7.23 -3.66 4.00
CA GLY A 366 7.12 -3.40 5.44
C GLY A 366 5.86 -2.65 5.82
N VAL A 367 5.25 -1.93 4.88
CA VAL A 367 3.94 -1.29 5.03
C VAL A 367 2.85 -2.20 4.48
N ALA A 368 3.00 -2.68 3.24
CA ALA A 368 1.97 -3.44 2.55
C ALA A 368 1.59 -4.76 3.24
N LEU A 369 2.57 -5.42 3.86
CA LEU A 369 2.42 -6.75 4.45
C LEU A 369 2.35 -6.72 5.99
N ILE A 370 1.99 -5.58 6.58
CA ILE A 370 1.78 -5.50 8.04
C ILE A 370 0.63 -6.42 8.45
N THR A 371 0.87 -7.29 9.42
CA THR A 371 -0.16 -8.23 9.88
C THR A 371 -1.24 -7.53 10.71
N TRP A 372 -2.41 -8.15 10.84
CA TRP A 372 -3.47 -7.67 11.75
C TRP A 372 -2.97 -7.45 13.17
N GLN A 373 -2.22 -8.42 13.70
CA GLN A 373 -1.68 -8.36 15.07
C GLN A 373 -0.67 -7.23 15.23
N GLU A 374 0.22 -7.04 14.26
CA GLU A 374 1.20 -5.93 14.27
C GLU A 374 0.49 -4.58 14.21
N PHE A 375 -0.52 -4.46 13.34
CA PHE A 375 -1.32 -3.25 13.20
C PHE A 375 -2.05 -2.93 14.50
N GLN A 376 -2.81 -3.87 15.06
CA GLN A 376 -3.52 -3.72 16.33
C GLN A 376 -2.59 -3.38 17.49
N THR A 377 -1.43 -4.04 17.57
CA THR A 377 -0.42 -3.77 18.60
C THR A 377 0.15 -2.36 18.49
N ALA A 378 0.40 -1.89 17.27
CA ALA A 378 0.85 -0.53 17.01
C ALA A 378 -0.18 0.50 17.47
N MET A 379 -1.47 0.27 17.16
CA MET A 379 -2.58 1.13 17.61
C MET A 379 -2.72 1.14 19.15
N ALA A 380 -2.70 -0.02 19.80
CA ALA A 380 -2.88 -0.16 21.25
C ALA A 380 -1.74 0.47 22.08
N LYS A 381 -0.47 0.30 21.65
CA LYS A 381 0.69 0.91 22.33
C LYS A 381 0.60 2.44 22.35
N GLU A 382 -0.06 3.01 21.36
CA GLU A 382 -0.09 4.45 21.15
C GLU A 382 -1.30 5.08 21.83
N ASN A 383 -2.41 4.35 21.95
CA ASN A 383 -3.48 4.69 22.91
C ASN A 383 -2.91 4.87 24.32
N LYS A 384 -2.04 3.97 24.79
CA LYS A 384 -1.40 4.08 26.11
C LYS A 384 -0.51 5.34 26.24
N LYS A 385 0.19 5.75 25.17
CA LYS A 385 1.02 6.97 25.17
C LYS A 385 0.18 8.25 25.05
N ILE A 386 -0.90 8.22 24.27
CA ILE A 386 -1.85 9.33 24.06
C ILE A 386 -2.62 9.61 25.35
N PHE A 387 -3.06 8.57 26.08
CA PHE A 387 -3.66 8.72 27.40
C PHE A 387 -2.71 9.40 28.40
N LYS A 388 -1.39 9.16 28.29
CA LYS A 388 -0.36 9.85 29.10
C LYS A 388 -0.10 11.31 28.66
N LYS A 389 -0.50 11.70 27.44
CA LYS A 389 -0.31 13.04 26.84
C LYS A 389 -1.62 13.85 26.69
N ARG A 390 -2.70 13.41 27.33
CA ARG A 390 -4.04 14.02 27.27
C ARG A 390 -4.09 15.33 28.08
N THR A 391 -3.33 16.34 27.63
CA THR A 391 -3.55 17.76 27.95
C THR A 391 -3.69 18.65 26.72
N GLU A 392 -3.39 18.21 25.48
CA GLU A 392 -3.53 19.10 24.31
C GLU A 392 -3.80 18.36 22.98
N GLY A 393 -5.00 18.57 22.43
CA GLY A 393 -5.26 18.85 21.01
C GLY A 393 -5.38 17.69 20.01
N TYR A 394 -6.57 17.53 19.44
CA TYR A 394 -6.96 16.53 18.41
C TYR A 394 -6.20 16.61 17.07
N ALA A 395 -5.27 17.56 16.90
CA ALA A 395 -4.32 17.58 15.77
C ALA A 395 -3.19 16.54 15.88
N LYS A 396 -3.00 15.91 17.05
CA LYS A 396 -2.00 14.84 17.27
C LYS A 396 -2.40 13.45 16.75
N ARG A 397 -3.63 13.26 16.25
CA ARG A 397 -4.10 11.95 15.73
C ARG A 397 -3.67 11.72 14.28
N ALA A 398 -3.67 12.77 13.46
CA ALA A 398 -2.96 12.77 12.18
C ALA A 398 -1.45 12.54 12.38
N VAL A 399 -0.87 13.04 13.49
CA VAL A 399 0.52 12.80 13.92
C VAL A 399 0.80 11.32 14.23
N PHE A 400 -0.20 10.44 14.38
CA PHE A 400 0.02 9.00 14.61
C PHE A 400 0.22 8.21 13.32
N ALA A 401 -0.61 8.42 12.29
CA ALA A 401 -0.32 7.99 10.92
C ALA A 401 1.01 8.62 10.44
N LEU A 402 1.23 9.89 10.79
CA LEU A 402 2.50 10.59 10.62
C LEU A 402 3.62 10.14 11.56
N ASN A 403 3.41 9.32 12.60
CA ASN A 403 4.48 8.81 13.49
C ASN A 403 4.90 7.39 13.14
N ILE A 404 3.96 6.59 12.61
CA ILE A 404 4.28 5.42 11.79
C ILE A 404 5.10 5.88 10.57
N LEU A 405 4.71 7.02 9.97
CA LEU A 405 5.55 7.70 8.98
C LEU A 405 6.72 8.51 9.57
N ASN A 406 6.74 9.01 10.83
CA ASN A 406 7.87 9.81 11.38
C ASN A 406 9.03 8.94 11.85
N ARG A 407 8.79 7.64 12.14
CA ARG A 407 9.89 6.66 12.13
C ARG A 407 10.56 6.59 10.76
N TYR A 408 9.86 6.99 9.69
CA TYR A 408 10.39 7.14 8.34
C TYR A 408 10.64 8.60 7.90
N ALA A 409 10.10 9.62 8.57
CA ALA A 409 10.28 11.05 8.26
C ALA A 409 11.58 11.64 8.84
N TYR A 410 12.40 10.82 9.51
CA TYR A 410 13.84 11.11 9.58
C TYR A 410 14.47 11.15 8.17
N TYR A 411 13.81 10.62 7.13
CA TYR A 411 14.26 10.64 5.73
C TYR A 411 13.56 11.64 4.80
N THR A 412 12.49 12.31 5.22
CA THR A 412 11.74 13.24 4.36
C THR A 412 11.42 14.56 5.07
N LYS A 413 12.46 15.27 5.51
CA LYS A 413 12.41 16.74 5.53
C LYS A 413 12.45 17.23 4.07
N PHE A 414 11.58 18.18 3.75
CA PHE A 414 11.41 18.88 2.46
C PHE A 414 10.55 18.19 1.39
N SER A 415 9.22 18.37 1.47
CA SER A 415 8.44 19.04 0.41
C SER A 415 6.96 19.16 0.83
N PRO A 416 6.36 20.36 0.92
CA PRO A 416 4.90 20.51 1.01
C PRO A 416 4.27 20.50 -0.39
N VAL A 417 3.21 19.73 -0.58
CA VAL A 417 2.33 19.85 -1.75
C VAL A 417 1.44 21.08 -1.56
N PRO A 418 1.34 22.00 -2.53
CA PRO A 418 0.54 23.20 -2.39
C PRO A 418 -0.97 22.89 -2.50
N LEU A 419 -1.76 23.49 -1.61
CA LEU A 419 -3.24 23.48 -1.54
C LEU A 419 -3.97 23.85 -2.84
N SER A 420 -3.24 24.32 -3.86
CA SER A 420 -3.77 24.69 -5.17
C SER A 420 -4.11 23.50 -6.08
N SER A 421 -3.79 22.25 -5.68
CA SER A 421 -4.08 21.05 -6.47
C SER A 421 -5.36 20.30 -6.09
N LEU A 422 -6.13 20.79 -5.11
CA LEU A 422 -7.43 20.24 -4.72
C LEU A 422 -8.53 20.93 -5.53
N SER A 423 -9.44 20.15 -6.12
CA SER A 423 -10.62 20.70 -6.81
C SER A 423 -11.52 21.46 -5.82
N ASP A 424 -12.25 22.46 -6.31
CA ASP A 424 -13.03 23.37 -5.46
C ASP A 424 -14.13 22.67 -4.65
N GLN A 425 -14.59 21.49 -5.07
CA GLN A 425 -15.52 20.64 -4.29
C GLN A 425 -14.90 20.14 -2.98
N TRP A 426 -13.60 19.82 -2.96
CA TRP A 426 -12.92 19.37 -1.74
C TRP A 426 -12.67 20.50 -0.75
N LYS A 427 -12.54 21.74 -1.22
CA LYS A 427 -12.45 22.92 -0.34
C LYS A 427 -13.76 23.13 0.42
N VAL A 428 -14.90 22.87 -0.22
CA VAL A 428 -16.24 22.98 0.38
C VAL A 428 -16.45 21.89 1.44
N CYS A 429 -16.17 20.61 1.15
CA CYS A 429 -16.28 19.55 2.15
C CYS A 429 -15.35 19.74 3.35
N LEU A 430 -14.12 20.23 3.13
CA LEU A 430 -13.20 20.52 4.22
C LEU A 430 -13.66 21.71 5.07
N TYR A 431 -14.31 22.69 4.45
CA TYR A 431 -14.84 23.90 5.11
C TYR A 431 -16.10 23.57 5.92
N GLU A 432 -17.06 22.84 5.35
CA GLU A 432 -18.26 22.37 6.05
C GLU A 432 -17.92 21.46 7.23
N TYR A 433 -16.86 20.65 7.12
CA TYR A 433 -16.31 19.86 8.21
C TYR A 433 -15.72 20.73 9.34
N GLN A 434 -14.97 21.78 8.99
CA GLN A 434 -14.43 22.74 9.97
C GLN A 434 -15.53 23.54 10.67
N GLU A 435 -16.58 23.92 9.93
CA GLU A 435 -17.74 24.65 10.45
C GLU A 435 -18.59 23.75 11.37
N GLY A 436 -18.82 22.48 11.00
CA GLY A 436 -19.51 21.49 11.82
C GLY A 436 -18.77 21.17 13.13
N GLN A 437 -17.44 21.12 13.10
CA GLN A 437 -16.59 20.99 14.30
C GLN A 437 -16.59 22.26 15.17
N ARG A 438 -16.79 23.44 14.57
CA ARG A 438 -16.89 24.71 15.31
C ARG A 438 -18.24 24.83 16.03
N LEU A 439 -19.32 24.43 15.37
CA LEU A 439 -20.67 24.45 15.92
C LEU A 439 -20.88 23.40 17.04
N SER A 440 -20.24 22.23 16.94
CA SER A 440 -20.29 21.22 18.01
C SER A 440 -19.51 21.63 19.27
N ARG A 441 -18.46 22.46 19.11
CA ARG A 441 -17.70 23.05 20.24
C ARG A 441 -18.39 24.23 20.92
N GLN A 442 -19.40 24.83 20.28
CA GLN A 442 -20.21 25.90 20.89
C GLN A 442 -21.43 25.36 21.65
N ARG A 443 -21.71 24.05 21.56
CA ARG A 443 -22.80 23.38 22.29
C ARG A 443 -22.35 22.60 23.53
N VAL A 444 -21.07 22.69 23.89
CA VAL A 444 -20.49 22.25 25.18
C VAL A 444 -20.03 23.50 25.90
#